data_AF-A0A0D0JCD3-F1
#
_entry.id   AF-A0A0D0JCD3-F1
#
_cell.length_a   1.000
_cell.length_b   1.000
_cell.length_c   1.000
_cell.angle_alpha   90.00
_cell.angle_beta   90.00
_cell.angle_gamma   90.00
#
_symmetry.space_group_name_H-M   'P 1'
#
loop_
_entity.id
_entity.type
_entity.pdbx_description
1 polymer ?
#
loop_
_entity_poly.entity_id
_entity_poly.type
_entity_poly.pdbx_seq_one_letter_code
_entity_poly.pdbx_strand_id
1 'polypeptide(L)'
;MRISVSVYSTLLIDIGRFKILNATQGHLQGDEWLMLVAKAPRVSVHRASNLAARYGGEEFAILLPQTKLANALDVAKRALEAIQSLQIKNHTNWRTPDRQHWRIYF
;
A
#
# COMPACT_ATOMS: atom_id res chain seq x y z
N MET A 1 -37.41 6.45 14.92
CA MET A 1 -36.50 6.51 13.76
C MET A 1 -35.16 7.01 14.23
N ARG A 2 -34.05 6.30 13.95
CA ARG A 2 -32.71 6.66 14.44
C ARG A 2 -31.79 6.77 13.22
N ILE A 3 -31.21 7.95 13.01
CA ILE A 3 -30.23 8.22 11.95
C ILE A 3 -28.85 8.23 12.60
N SER A 4 -27.88 7.56 11.98
CA SER A 4 -26.49 7.49 12.42
C SER A 4 -25.59 7.94 11.28
N VAL A 5 -24.58 8.75 11.59
CA VAL A 5 -23.56 9.23 10.65
C VAL A 5 -22.20 8.74 11.13
N SER A 6 -21.37 8.23 10.22
CA SER A 6 -20.01 7.77 10.52
C SER A 6 -19.01 8.33 9.51
N VAL A 7 -17.80 8.64 9.99
CA VAL A 7 -16.68 9.07 9.14
C VAL A 7 -15.99 7.85 8.53
N TYR A 8 -15.53 7.96 7.29
CA TYR A 8 -14.75 6.94 6.61
C TYR A 8 -13.56 7.58 5.91
N SER A 9 -12.43 6.87 5.83
CA SER A 9 -11.30 7.24 4.99
C SER A 9 -10.79 6.01 4.27
N THR A 10 -10.19 6.21 3.10
CA THR A 10 -9.61 5.15 2.27
C THR A 10 -8.21 5.56 1.86
N LEU A 11 -7.32 4.59 1.73
CA LEU A 11 -6.01 4.77 1.10
C LEU A 11 -5.96 3.88 -0.12
N LEU A 12 -5.48 4.42 -1.23
CA LEU A 12 -5.10 3.65 -2.41
C LEU A 12 -3.60 3.70 -2.59
N ILE A 13 -2.99 2.55 -2.78
CA ILE A 13 -1.54 2.35 -2.88
C ILE A 13 -1.26 1.69 -4.23
N ASP A 14 -0.44 2.34 -5.05
CA ASP A 14 0.02 1.81 -6.34
C ASP A 14 1.51 1.42 -6.26
N ILE A 15 1.86 0.24 -6.78
CA ILE A 15 3.26 -0.15 -6.97
C ILE A 15 3.77 0.48 -8.26
N GLY A 16 4.40 1.65 -8.13
CA GLY A 16 4.91 2.40 -9.28
C GLY A 16 5.87 1.57 -10.16
N ARG A 17 5.64 1.62 -11.48
CA ARG A 17 6.43 0.95 -12.53
C ARG A 17 6.41 -0.59 -12.50
N PHE A 18 5.38 -1.21 -11.92
CA PHE A 18 5.27 -2.68 -11.84
C PHE A 18 5.37 -3.39 -13.20
N LYS A 19 4.78 -2.82 -14.26
CA LYS A 19 4.91 -3.36 -15.63
C LYS A 19 6.37 -3.44 -16.11
N ILE A 20 7.19 -2.44 -15.78
CA ILE A 20 8.61 -2.41 -16.16
C ILE A 20 9.38 -3.47 -15.37
N LEU A 21 9.06 -3.64 -14.09
CA LEU A 21 9.63 -4.69 -13.26
C LEU A 21 9.33 -6.08 -13.84
N ASN A 22 8.07 -6.36 -14.18
CA ASN A 22 7.68 -7.63 -14.81
C ASN A 22 8.39 -7.85 -16.15
N ALA A 23 8.51 -6.82 -16.97
CA ALA A 23 9.20 -6.91 -18.24
C ALA A 23 10.72 -7.18 -18.10
N THR A 24 11.33 -6.73 -17.00
CA THR A 24 12.80 -6.82 -16.81
C THR A 24 13.23 -8.03 -15.99
N GLN A 25 12.42 -8.46 -15.02
CA GLN A 25 12.76 -9.52 -14.07
C GLN A 25 11.82 -10.74 -14.15
N GLY A 26 10.81 -10.68 -15.01
CA GLY A 26 9.82 -11.75 -15.18
C GLY A 26 8.69 -11.68 -14.15
N HIS A 27 7.57 -12.34 -14.48
CA HIS A 27 6.35 -12.31 -13.66
C HIS A 27 6.53 -12.93 -12.28
N LEU A 28 7.36 -13.97 -12.14
CA LEU A 28 7.63 -14.60 -10.84
C LEU A 28 8.21 -13.60 -9.84
N GLN A 29 9.13 -12.75 -10.29
CA GLN A 29 9.71 -11.73 -9.45
C GLN A 29 8.68 -10.65 -9.09
N GLY A 30 7.79 -10.28 -10.01
CA GLY A 30 6.66 -9.40 -9.71
C GLY A 30 5.69 -9.97 -8.68
N ASP A 31 5.41 -11.27 -8.73
CA ASP A 31 4.56 -11.95 -7.74
C ASP A 31 5.17 -11.90 -6.33
N GLU A 32 6.49 -12.05 -6.22
CA GLU A 32 7.20 -11.87 -4.95
C GLU A 32 7.05 -10.45 -4.40
N TRP A 33 7.14 -9.44 -5.27
CA TRP A 33 6.92 -8.05 -4.89
C TRP A 33 5.50 -7.80 -4.40
N LEU A 34 4.50 -8.32 -5.11
CA LEU A 34 3.10 -8.23 -4.69
C LEU A 34 2.89 -8.87 -3.32
N MET A 35 3.51 -10.03 -3.07
CA MET A 35 3.43 -10.70 -1.78
C MET A 35 4.11 -9.91 -0.65
N LEU A 36 5.25 -9.28 -0.91
CA LEU A 36 5.96 -8.45 0.07
C LEU A 36 5.18 -7.18 0.40
N VAL A 37 4.70 -6.48 -0.64
CA VAL A 37 3.88 -5.27 -0.46
C VAL A 37 2.58 -5.60 0.23
N ALA A 38 1.92 -6.73 -0.06
CA ALA A 38 0.68 -7.14 0.63
C ALA A 38 0.87 -7.34 2.15
N LYS A 39 2.11 -7.64 2.61
CA LYS A 39 2.42 -7.81 4.03
C LYS A 39 2.66 -6.48 4.75
N ALA A 40 3.14 -5.45 4.07
CA ALA A 40 3.49 -4.17 4.70
C ALA A 40 2.29 -3.40 5.30
N PRO A 41 1.15 -3.24 4.61
CA PRO A 41 -0.07 -2.63 5.16
C PRO A 41 -0.66 -3.37 6.36
N ARG A 42 -0.48 -4.70 6.46
CA ARG A 42 -0.97 -5.45 7.64
C ARG A 42 -0.32 -4.96 8.93
N VAL A 43 0.87 -4.38 8.85
CA VAL A 43 1.59 -3.81 9.99
C VAL A 43 1.08 -2.42 10.37
N SER A 44 0.48 -1.66 9.44
CA SER A 44 -0.05 -0.31 9.73
C SER A 44 -1.51 -0.33 10.21
N VAL A 45 -2.20 -1.46 10.00
CA VAL A 45 -3.62 -1.64 10.27
C VAL A 45 -3.83 -2.42 11.59
N HIS A 46 -3.92 -1.70 12.71
CA HIS A 46 -4.00 -2.32 14.06
C HIS A 46 -5.42 -2.49 14.61
N ARG A 47 -6.44 -1.90 13.98
CA ARG A 47 -7.84 -2.01 14.43
C ARG A 47 -8.56 -3.09 13.64
N ALA A 48 -9.31 -3.95 14.34
CA ALA A 48 -10.09 -5.03 13.74
C ALA A 48 -11.11 -4.54 12.69
N SER A 49 -11.54 -3.27 12.76
CA SER A 49 -12.45 -2.66 11.80
C SER A 49 -11.80 -2.27 10.46
N ASN A 50 -10.49 -2.15 10.42
CA ASN A 50 -9.79 -1.69 9.23
C ASN A 50 -9.51 -2.87 8.29
N LEU A 51 -9.64 -2.64 6.98
CA LEU A 51 -9.50 -3.69 5.97
C LEU A 51 -8.40 -3.30 4.97
N ALA A 52 -7.41 -4.16 4.77
CA ALA A 52 -6.46 -4.04 3.67
C ALA A 52 -6.77 -5.11 2.62
N ALA A 53 -6.87 -4.71 1.35
CA ALA A 53 -7.20 -5.58 0.23
C ALA A 53 -6.37 -5.25 -1.00
N ARG A 54 -6.16 -6.24 -1.88
CA ARG A 54 -5.68 -5.99 -3.24
C ARG A 54 -6.86 -5.52 -4.07
N TYR A 55 -6.78 -4.30 -4.59
CA TYR A 55 -7.85 -3.67 -5.37
C TYR A 55 -7.75 -4.01 -6.85
N GLY A 56 -6.53 -4.00 -7.39
CA GLY A 56 -6.24 -4.26 -8.79
C GLY A 56 -5.02 -5.15 -9.00
N GLY A 57 -4.48 -5.14 -10.22
CA GLY A 57 -3.27 -5.90 -10.57
C GLY A 57 -2.09 -5.56 -9.66
N GLU A 58 -1.72 -4.29 -9.59
CA GLU A 58 -0.60 -3.78 -8.78
C GLU A 58 -1.04 -2.79 -7.68
N GLU A 59 -2.35 -2.70 -7.45
CA GLU A 59 -2.98 -1.71 -6.58
C GLU A 59 -3.55 -2.36 -5.31
N PHE A 60 -3.37 -1.68 -4.17
CA PHE A 60 -3.90 -2.08 -2.88
C PHE A 60 -4.77 -0.96 -2.30
N ALA A 61 -5.81 -1.34 -1.55
CA ALA A 61 -6.66 -0.42 -0.83
C ALA A 61 -6.63 -0.71 0.67
N ILE A 62 -6.65 0.34 1.49
CA ILE A 62 -6.88 0.24 2.93
C ILE A 62 -8.12 1.05 3.28
N LEU A 63 -9.13 0.38 3.81
CA LEU A 63 -10.35 0.99 4.30
C LEU A 63 -10.24 1.26 5.80
N LEU A 64 -10.57 2.47 6.21
CA LEU A 64 -10.45 2.96 7.59
C LEU A 64 -11.81 3.51 8.08
N PRO A 65 -12.70 2.62 8.57
CA PRO A 65 -13.93 3.05 9.20
C PRO A 65 -13.65 3.93 10.42
N GLN A 66 -14.55 4.90 10.67
CA GLN A 66 -14.50 5.80 11.83
C GLN A 66 -13.16 6.55 11.96
N THR A 67 -12.48 6.79 10.83
CA THR A 67 -11.16 7.41 10.81
C THR A 67 -11.26 8.73 10.08
N LYS A 68 -10.83 9.82 10.73
CA LYS A 68 -10.72 11.15 10.13
C LYS A 68 -9.42 11.27 9.33
N LEU A 69 -9.38 12.21 8.40
CA LEU A 69 -8.24 12.44 7.51
C LEU A 69 -6.88 12.52 8.22
N ALA A 70 -6.77 13.25 9.34
CA ALA A 70 -5.51 13.37 10.09
C ALA A 70 -4.95 12.01 10.51
N ASN A 71 -5.80 11.13 11.05
CA ASN A 71 -5.39 9.78 11.47
C ASN A 71 -5.15 8.88 10.25
N ALA A 72 -5.89 9.07 9.16
CA ALA A 72 -5.67 8.33 7.92
C ALA A 72 -4.30 8.68 7.30
N LEU A 73 -3.86 9.94 7.39
CA LEU A 73 -2.53 10.38 6.97
C LEU A 73 -1.42 9.68 7.77
N ASP A 74 -1.61 9.46 9.06
CA ASP A 74 -0.65 8.72 9.89
C ASP A 74 -0.60 7.23 9.54
N VAL A 75 -1.74 6.62 9.17
CA VAL A 75 -1.77 5.25 8.62
C VAL A 75 -1.02 5.20 7.29
N ALA A 76 -1.21 6.19 6.41
CA ALA A 76 -0.53 6.26 5.12
C ALA A 76 0.97 6.38 5.27
N LYS A 77 1.46 7.27 6.15
CA LYS A 77 2.89 7.42 6.44
C LYS A 77 3.51 6.11 6.92
N ARG A 78 2.88 5.44 7.88
CA ARG A 78 3.36 4.13 8.39
C ARG A 78 3.35 3.05 7.32
N ALA A 79 2.32 3.02 6.47
CA ALA A 79 2.25 2.09 5.35
C ALA A 79 3.39 2.34 4.35
N LEU A 80 3.66 3.62 4.02
CA LEU A 80 4.75 4.02 3.13
C LEU A 80 6.12 3.65 3.72
N GLU A 81 6.35 3.96 4.99
CA GLU A 81 7.59 3.61 5.70
C GLU A 81 7.80 2.10 5.74
N ALA A 82 6.76 1.31 6.04
CA ALA A 82 6.82 -0.14 6.03
C ALA A 82 7.19 -0.67 4.63
N ILE A 83 6.57 -0.15 3.57
CA ILE A 83 6.88 -0.52 2.19
C ILE A 83 8.31 -0.13 1.81
N GLN A 84 8.77 1.07 2.16
CA GLN A 84 10.13 1.54 1.88
C GLN A 84 11.19 0.76 2.66
N SER A 85 10.85 0.24 3.83
CA SER A 85 11.74 -0.60 4.64
C SER A 85 11.92 -2.01 4.07
N LEU A 86 11.07 -2.43 3.13
CA LEU A 86 11.26 -3.69 2.42
C LEU A 86 12.58 -3.59 1.64
N GLN A 87 13.61 -4.28 2.14
CA GLN A 87 14.91 -4.45 1.48
C GLN A 87 14.72 -5.37 0.27
N ILE A 88 14.00 -4.91 -0.74
CA ILE A 88 13.73 -5.71 -1.93
C ILE A 88 15.01 -5.73 -2.76
N LYS A 89 15.73 -6.85 -2.70
CA LYS A 89 16.95 -7.07 -3.48
C LYS A 89 16.58 -7.07 -4.95
N ASN A 90 17.08 -6.09 -5.69
CA ASN A 90 17.06 -6.12 -7.14
C ASN A 90 18.41 -6.60 -7.66
N HIS A 91 18.39 -7.54 -8.62
CA HIS A 91 19.59 -7.93 -9.37
C HIS A 91 19.98 -6.88 -10.43
N THR A 92 19.10 -5.93 -10.72
CA THR A 92 19.38 -4.70 -11.45
C THR A 92 19.49 -3.54 -10.45
N ASN A 93 20.21 -2.46 -10.78
CA ASN A 93 20.40 -1.27 -9.93
C ASN A 93 19.10 -0.48 -9.56
N TRP A 94 17.94 -1.15 -9.49
CA TRP A 94 16.70 -0.60 -8.96
C TRP A 94 16.82 -0.41 -7.45
N ARG A 95 17.29 0.77 -7.07
CA ARG A 95 17.00 1.33 -5.74
C ARG A 95 15.49 1.42 -5.64
N THR A 96 14.91 1.01 -4.50
CA THR A 96 13.55 1.43 -4.08
C THR A 96 13.32 2.82 -4.63
N PRO A 97 12.33 3.03 -5.52
CA PRO A 97 12.29 4.24 -6.30
C PRO A 97 12.34 5.41 -5.33
N ASP A 98 13.28 6.33 -5.61
CA ASP A 98 13.38 7.63 -4.94
C ASP A 98 11.96 8.14 -4.63
N ARG A 99 11.79 8.77 -3.46
CA ARG A 99 10.59 9.18 -2.70
C ARG A 99 9.38 9.70 -3.51
N GLN A 100 9.51 9.84 -4.82
CA GLN A 100 8.61 10.42 -5.81
C GLN A 100 7.70 9.43 -6.59
N HIS A 101 7.79 8.11 -6.43
CA HIS A 101 7.02 7.17 -7.30
C HIS A 101 5.98 6.29 -6.60
N TRP A 102 5.91 6.31 -5.27
CA TRP A 102 4.77 5.73 -4.56
C TRP A 102 3.65 6.76 -4.54
N ARG A 103 2.51 6.42 -5.13
CA ARG A 103 1.33 7.28 -5.07
C ARG A 103 0.38 6.71 -4.04
N ILE A 104 0.21 7.44 -2.94
CA ILE A 104 -0.87 7.21 -1.99
C ILE A 104 -1.93 8.26 -2.26
N TYR A 105 -3.11 7.80 -2.69
CA TYR A 105 -4.28 8.65 -2.84
C TYR A 105 -5.18 8.48 -1.61
N PHE A 106 -5.77 9.58 -1.13
CA PHE A 106 -6.70 9.63 0.00
C PHE A 106 -8.14 9.86 -0.48
#